data_AF-A0A0G0P863-F1
#
_entry.id   AF-A0A0G0P863-F1
#
_cell.length_a   1.000
_cell.length_b   1.000
_cell.length_c   1.000
_cell.angle_alpha   90.00
_cell.angle_beta   90.00
_cell.angle_gamma   90.00
#
_symmetry.space_group_name_H-M   'P 1'
#
loop_
_entity.id
_entity.type
_entity.pdbx_description
1 polymer ?
#
loop_
_entity_poly.entity_id
_entity_poly.type
_entity_poly.pdbx_seq_one_letter_code
_entity_poly.pdbx_strand_id
1 'polypeptide(L)' 'MAGTKNGGQKAAKTNKDRYGMDFYERIGRVGGQIGTTGGFAKNPELAKIAGSKGGKAIKKRR' A
#
# COMPACT_ATOMS: atom_id res chain seq x y z
N MET A 1 12.41 21.06 -1.25
CA MET A 1 12.26 21.04 0.21
C MET A 1 11.83 19.65 0.65
N ALA A 2 12.41 19.14 1.74
CA ALA A 2 11.88 17.97 2.42
C ALA A 2 10.47 18.26 2.96
N GLY A 3 9.62 17.24 3.05
CA GLY A 3 8.25 17.37 3.58
C GLY A 3 7.22 18.01 2.63
N THR A 4 7.59 18.50 1.44
CA THR A 4 6.62 18.99 0.45
C THR A 4 6.20 17.91 -0.54
N LYS A 5 4.99 18.04 -1.11
CA LYS A 5 4.48 17.09 -2.13
C LYS A 5 5.47 16.90 -3.29
N ASN A 6 6.01 18.00 -3.81
CA ASN A 6 6.99 17.96 -4.90
C ASN A 6 8.31 17.29 -4.48
N GLY A 7 8.75 17.49 -3.23
CA GLY A 7 9.90 16.80 -2.67
C GLY A 7 9.69 15.29 -2.57
N GLY A 8 8.50 14.87 -2.09
CA GLY A 8 8.12 13.46 -1.99
C GLY A 8 8.05 12.77 -3.36
N GLN A 9 7.52 13.44 -4.38
CA GLN A 9 7.48 12.90 -5.75
C GLN A 9 8.89 12.68 -6.32
N LYS A 10 9.80 13.65 -6.12
CA LYS A 10 11.20 13.51 -6.55
C LYS A 10 11.88 12.34 -5.83
N ALA A 11 11.68 12.20 -4.52
CA ALA A 11 12.21 11.08 -3.75
C ALA A 11 11.66 9.73 -4.23
N ALA A 12 10.35 9.65 -4.50
CA ALA A 12 9.72 8.44 -5.02
C ALA A 12 10.28 8.04 -6.38
N LYS A 13 10.53 9.01 -7.28
CA LYS A 13 11.18 8.77 -8.57
C LYS A 13 12.58 8.19 -8.39
N THR A 14 13.42 8.86 -7.60
CA THR A 14 14.79 8.39 -7.31
C THR A 14 14.81 6.99 -6.69
N ASN A 15 13.87 6.69 -5.78
CA ASN A 15 13.80 5.36 -5.15
C ASN A 15 13.42 4.28 -6.15
N LYS A 16 12.47 4.55 -7.06
CA LYS A 16 12.09 3.61 -8.12
C LYS A 16 13.22 3.39 -9.13
N ASP A 17 13.93 4.45 -9.49
CA ASP A 17 15.06 4.37 -10.42
C ASP A 17 16.24 3.58 -9.82
N ARG A 18 16.48 3.71 -8.50
CA ARG A 18 17.59 3.03 -7.82
C ARG A 18 17.30 1.58 -7.42
N TYR A 19 16.07 1.30 -6.97
CA TYR A 19 15.73 0.02 -6.34
C TYR A 19 14.71 -0.81 -7.12
N GLY A 20 14.23 -0.30 -8.26
CA GLY A 20 13.24 -0.95 -9.11
C GLY A 20 11.82 -0.45 -8.84
N MET A 21 10.93 -0.72 -9.80
CA MET A 21 9.51 -0.33 -9.73
C MET A 21 8.78 -1.02 -8.57
N ASP A 22 9.25 -2.20 -8.17
CA ASP A 22 8.73 -3.06 -7.11
C ASP A 22 9.24 -2.68 -5.71
N PHE A 23 10.09 -1.65 -5.58
CA PHE A 23 10.64 -1.21 -4.29
C PHE A 23 9.57 -1.00 -3.21
N TYR A 24 8.52 -0.24 -3.51
CA TYR A 24 7.46 0.06 -2.54
C TYR A 24 6.59 -1.16 -2.22
N GLU A 25 6.42 -2.06 -3.19
CA GLU A 25 5.69 -3.32 -2.99
C GLU A 25 6.46 -4.24 -2.04
N ARG A 26 7.78 -4.37 -2.24
CA ARG A 26 8.66 -5.20 -1.43
C ARG A 26 8.70 -4.72 0.03
N ILE A 27 8.94 -3.43 0.28
CA ILE A 27 8.99 -2.90 1.65
C ILE A 27 7.61 -2.97 2.33
N GLY A 28 6.52 -2.76 1.58
CA GLY A 28 5.16 -2.89 2.10
C GLY A 28 4.84 -4.33 2.52
N ARG A 29 5.26 -5.32 1.72
CA ARG A 29 5.10 -6.74 2.03
C ARG A 29 5.87 -7.13 3.29
N VAL A 30 7.14 -6.77 3.37
CA VAL A 30 7.99 -7.06 4.54
C VAL A 30 7.42 -6.39 5.80
N GLY A 31 7.05 -5.10 5.70
CA GLY A 31 6.43 -4.37 6.80
C GLY A 31 5.09 -4.97 7.26
N GLY A 32 4.26 -5.46 6.33
CA GLY A 32 3.01 -6.14 6.65
C GLY A 32 3.20 -7.53 7.26
N GLN A 33 4.24 -8.27 6.86
CA GLN A 33 4.58 -9.58 7.45
C GLN A 33 5.08 -9.43 8.89
N ILE A 34 5.92 -8.42 9.17
CA ILE A 34 6.45 -8.14 10.51
C ILE A 34 5.38 -7.48 11.39
N GLY A 35 4.57 -6.59 10.80
CA GLY A 35 3.51 -5.85 11.47
C GLY A 35 2.28 -6.71 11.75
N THR A 36 2.36 -7.60 12.74
CA THR A 36 1.20 -8.38 13.22
C THR A 36 0.31 -7.60 14.17
N THR A 37 0.76 -6.43 14.63
CA THR A 37 0.12 -5.68 15.73
C THR A 37 -1.02 -4.76 15.28
N GLY A 38 -1.27 -4.57 13.97
CA GLY A 38 -2.32 -3.68 13.46
C GLY A 38 -2.83 -4.03 12.05
N GLY A 39 -3.91 -3.38 11.62
CA GLY A 39 -4.47 -3.52 10.26
C GLY A 39 -5.40 -4.73 10.05
N PHE A 40 -5.56 -5.13 8.79
CA PHE A 40 -6.44 -6.22 8.35
C PHE A 40 -6.03 -7.62 8.83
N ALA A 41 -4.79 -7.79 9.29
CA ALA A 41 -4.30 -9.06 9.84
C ALA A 41 -4.89 -9.38 11.24
N LYS A 42 -5.17 -8.36 12.06
CA LYS A 42 -5.77 -8.55 13.40
C LYS A 42 -7.28 -8.72 13.38
N ASN A 43 -7.95 -8.14 12.38
CA ASN A 43 -9.40 -8.20 12.25
C ASN A 43 -9.77 -8.77 10.87
N PRO A 44 -9.79 -10.11 10.73
CA PRO A 44 -10.12 -10.76 9.47
C PRO A 44 -11.55 -10.42 8.99
N GLU A 45 -12.47 -10.10 9.90
CA GLU A 45 -13.83 -9.68 9.54
C GLU A 45 -13.82 -8.31 8.86
N LEU A 46 -13.08 -7.35 9.40
CA LEU A 46 -12.89 -6.02 8.80
C LEU A 46 -12.24 -6.14 7.41
N ALA A 47 -11.27 -7.05 7.24
CA ALA A 47 -10.64 -7.35 5.96
C ALA A 47 -11.64 -7.89 4.93
N LYS A 48 -12.47 -8.85 5.35
CA LYS A 48 -13.52 -9.44 4.52
C LYS A 48 -14.56 -8.40 4.09
N ILE A 49 -15.00 -7.53 5.00
CA ILE A 49 -15.97 -6.47 4.70
C ILE A 49 -15.38 -5.46 3.72
N ALA A 50 -14.15 -5.00 3.95
CA ALA A 50 -13.48 -4.05 3.07
C ALA A 50 -13.25 -4.63 1.66
N GLY A 51 -12.76 -5.87 1.59
CA GLY A 51 -12.57 -6.58 0.32
C GLY A 51 -13.87 -6.77 -0.45
N SER A 52 -14.94 -7.17 0.25
CA SER A 52 -16.27 -7.34 -0.35
C SER A 52 -16.83 -6.02 -0.90
N LYS A 53 -16.69 -4.92 -0.16
CA LYS A 53 -17.11 -3.58 -0.61
C LYS A 53 -16.33 -3.14 -1.86
N GLY A 54 -15.02 -3.32 -1.87
CA GLY A 54 -14.16 -3.00 -3.01
C GLY A 54 -14.50 -3.80 -4.26
N GLY A 55 -14.64 -5.12 -4.13
CA GLY A 55 -15.03 -6.00 -5.23
C GLY A 55 -16.40 -5.66 -5.82
N LYS A 56 -17.39 -5.38 -4.96
CA LYS A 56 -18.73 -4.94 -5.42
C LYS A 56 -18.68 -3.59 -6.15
N ALA A 57 -17.86 -2.65 -5.68
CA ALA A 57 -17.69 -1.35 -6.35
C ALA A 57 -17.09 -1.51 -7.76
N ILE A 58 -16.12 -2.41 -7.94
CA ILE A 58 -15.54 -2.73 -9.26
C ILE A 58 -16.59 -3.40 -10.15
N LYS A 59 -17.35 -4.37 -9.61
CA LYS A 59 -18.41 -5.06 -10.36
C LYS A 59 -19.51 -4.11 -10.84
N LYS A 60 -19.83 -3.05 -10.08
CA LYS A 60 -20.82 -2.03 -10.48
C LYS A 60 -20.28 -1.06 -11.55
N ARG A 61 -18.95 -0.94 -11.69
CA ARG A 61 -18.29 -0.03 -12.65
C ARG A 61 -17.94 -0.71 -13.98
N ARG A 62 -18.16 -2.02 -14.10
CA ARG A 62 -18.05 -2.80 -15.35
C ARG A 62 -19.43 -2.95 -15.97
#